data_AF-A0A9P6BKB4-F1
#
_entry.id   AF-A0A9P6BKB4-F1
#
_cell.length_a   1.000
_cell.length_b   1.000
_cell.length_c   1.000
_cell.angle_alpha   90.00
_cell.angle_beta   90.00
_cell.angle_gamma   90.00
#
_symmetry.space_group_name_H-M   'P 1'
#
loop_
_entity.id
_entity.type
_entity.pdbx_description
1 polymer ?
#
loop_
_entity_poly.entity_id
_entity_poly.type
_entity_poly.pdbx_seq_one_letter_code
_entity_poly.pdbx_strand_id
1 'polypeptide(L)'
;MREMYIDDSRWDQKASAKQWILHILRKLAESPESVMVSHVQRLLQDLETSGDSEKRALYLTCMKEDQSPFILTTISKPSEGSRLLDCVQNKPDVETLIRQLRLERLKDRGGDIYISPRAKIHTSATKDFDLTSHAEEFLKGNKKVFLLLGDSGAGKSTFNRALEISLWDEYDKDNRRIPLFIHLPAIKQPEEDLIDKQLRKSNFTENQIRELKLHHEFILICDGYDESQQTRNLYTSNQLNRP
;
A
#
# COMPACT_ATOMS: atom_id res chain seq x y z
N MET A 1 -5.06 2.99 -26.16
CA MET A 1 -6.36 3.65 -25.89
C MET A 1 -7.53 3.08 -26.70
N ARG A 2 -7.34 2.53 -27.91
CA ARG A 2 -8.43 1.88 -28.67
C ARG A 2 -8.97 0.59 -28.03
N GLU A 3 -8.12 -0.18 -27.38
CA GLU A 3 -8.48 -1.50 -26.81
C GLU A 3 -9.32 -1.41 -25.53
N MET A 4 -9.27 -0.28 -24.81
CA MET A 4 -10.00 -0.11 -23.55
C MET A 4 -11.53 0.04 -23.74
N TYR A 5 -11.99 0.23 -24.97
CA TYR A 5 -13.39 0.48 -25.33
C TYR A 5 -14.06 -0.69 -26.06
N ILE A 6 -13.28 -1.67 -26.53
CA ILE A 6 -13.78 -2.69 -27.45
C ILE A 6 -14.26 -3.95 -26.72
N ASP A 7 -13.74 -4.25 -25.52
CA ASP A 7 -13.90 -5.60 -24.95
C ASP A 7 -14.41 -5.69 -23.50
N ASP A 8 -14.87 -4.60 -22.88
CA ASP A 8 -15.32 -4.67 -21.48
C ASP A 8 -16.83 -4.85 -21.36
N SER A 9 -17.25 -6.12 -21.25
CA SER A 9 -18.62 -6.53 -20.86
C SER A 9 -19.06 -6.01 -19.49
N ARG A 10 -18.17 -5.38 -18.71
CA ARG A 10 -18.48 -4.71 -17.42
C ARG A 10 -18.67 -3.20 -17.54
N TRP A 11 -18.52 -2.62 -18.74
CA TRP A 11 -18.68 -1.18 -19.00
C TRP A 11 -20.11 -0.68 -18.76
N ASP A 12 -21.08 -1.57 -18.63
CA ASP A 12 -22.49 -1.22 -18.71
C ASP A 12 -23.15 -0.71 -17.42
N GLN A 13 -22.46 -0.78 -16.28
CA GLN A 13 -23.05 -0.47 -14.97
C GLN A 13 -22.91 0.98 -14.49
N LYS A 14 -22.25 1.89 -15.23
CA LYS A 14 -22.01 3.28 -14.78
C LYS A 14 -22.35 4.35 -15.83
N ALA A 15 -23.64 4.58 -16.05
CA ALA A 15 -24.15 5.62 -16.96
C ALA A 15 -23.56 7.02 -16.70
N SER A 16 -23.40 7.41 -15.43
CA SER A 16 -22.87 8.74 -15.03
C SER A 16 -21.40 8.95 -15.42
N ALA A 17 -20.59 7.88 -15.41
CA ALA A 17 -19.19 7.98 -15.84
C ALA A 17 -19.08 8.13 -17.37
N LYS A 18 -19.97 7.44 -18.12
CA LYS A 18 -20.05 7.56 -19.59
C LYS A 18 -20.43 8.99 -20.00
N GLN A 19 -21.42 9.59 -19.34
CA GLN A 19 -21.85 10.98 -19.56
C GLN A 19 -20.71 11.99 -19.31
N TRP A 20 -19.96 11.80 -18.22
CA TRP A 20 -18.89 12.72 -17.84
C TRP A 20 -17.70 12.67 -18.81
N ILE A 21 -17.30 11.48 -19.26
CA ILE A 21 -16.24 11.32 -20.26
C ILE A 21 -16.62 12.00 -21.57
N LEU A 22 -17.86 11.84 -22.03
CA LEU A 22 -18.36 12.51 -23.24
C LEU A 22 -18.37 14.04 -23.08
N HIS A 23 -18.74 14.55 -21.90
CA HIS A 23 -18.71 15.98 -21.61
C HIS A 23 -17.29 16.56 -21.69
N ILE A 24 -16.30 15.86 -21.13
CA ILE A 24 -14.89 16.27 -21.21
C ILE A 24 -14.40 16.27 -22.65
N LEU A 25 -14.69 15.21 -23.41
CA LEU A 25 -14.31 15.12 -24.83
C LEU A 25 -14.92 16.27 -25.64
N ARG A 26 -16.18 16.64 -25.39
CA ARG A 26 -16.81 17.80 -26.03
C ARG A 26 -16.08 19.10 -25.69
N LYS A 27 -15.76 19.34 -24.41
CA LYS A 27 -15.03 20.55 -23.99
C LYS A 27 -13.62 20.63 -24.57
N LEU A 28 -12.96 19.49 -24.73
CA LEU A 28 -11.65 19.41 -25.38
C LEU A 28 -11.72 19.62 -26.90
N ALA A 29 -12.84 19.29 -27.55
CA ALA A 29 -13.08 19.56 -28.97
C ALA A 29 -13.48 21.03 -29.24
N GLU A 30 -14.12 21.69 -28.28
CA GLU A 30 -14.50 23.12 -28.33
C GLU A 30 -13.32 24.06 -28.02
N SER A 31 -12.22 23.55 -27.45
CA SER A 31 -11.05 24.35 -27.05
C SER A 31 -10.03 24.50 -28.20
N PRO A 32 -9.72 25.73 -28.65
CA PRO A 32 -8.85 25.98 -29.80
C PRO A 32 -7.34 25.73 -29.55
N GLU A 33 -6.91 25.51 -28.30
CA GLU A 33 -5.48 25.38 -27.93
C GLU A 33 -4.94 23.94 -27.87
N SER A 34 -5.76 22.94 -28.20
CA SER A 34 -5.40 21.53 -28.01
C SER A 34 -4.93 20.86 -29.31
N VAL A 35 -3.71 20.31 -29.31
CA VAL A 35 -3.16 19.44 -30.38
C VAL A 35 -4.03 18.18 -30.60
N MET A 36 -4.91 17.87 -29.64
CA MET A 36 -5.77 16.70 -29.63
C MET A 36 -7.15 16.93 -30.28
N VAL A 37 -7.52 18.16 -30.65
CA VAL A 37 -8.86 18.50 -31.19
C VAL A 37 -9.25 17.59 -32.36
N SER A 38 -8.34 17.37 -33.33
CA SER A 38 -8.59 16.53 -34.50
C SER A 38 -8.73 15.03 -34.20
N HIS A 39 -8.16 14.57 -33.08
CA HIS A 39 -8.29 13.19 -32.60
C HIS A 39 -9.59 13.00 -31.82
N VAL A 40 -9.97 13.99 -31.01
CA VAL A 40 -11.21 13.99 -30.25
C VAL A 40 -12.43 14.12 -31.16
N GLN A 41 -12.35 14.96 -32.20
CA GLN A 41 -13.40 15.07 -33.22
C GLN A 41 -13.62 13.75 -33.98
N ARG A 42 -12.54 13.05 -34.35
CA ARG A 42 -12.62 11.72 -34.95
C ARG A 42 -13.28 10.69 -34.02
N LEU A 43 -12.91 10.70 -32.74
CA LEU A 43 -13.52 9.80 -31.76
C LEU A 43 -15.02 10.08 -31.55
N LEU A 44 -15.44 11.34 -31.54
CA LEU A 44 -16.85 11.71 -31.45
C LEU A 44 -17.63 11.29 -32.72
N GLN A 45 -17.02 11.43 -33.90
CA GLN A 45 -17.61 11.00 -35.16
C GLN A 45 -17.72 9.47 -35.27
N ASP A 46 -16.74 8.73 -34.77
CA ASP A 46 -16.76 7.26 -34.69
C ASP A 46 -17.87 6.77 -33.73
N LEU A 47 -18.13 7.50 -32.64
CA LEU A 47 -19.21 7.19 -31.70
C LEU A 47 -20.60 7.49 -32.28
N GLU A 48 -20.74 8.59 -33.03
CA GLU A 48 -21.97 8.97 -33.72
C GLU A 48 -22.37 7.96 -34.82
N THR A 49 -21.36 7.40 -35.51
CA THR A 49 -21.54 6.47 -36.63
C THR A 49 -21.46 4.99 -36.23
N SER A 50 -21.26 4.69 -34.94
CA SER A 50 -21.13 3.31 -34.46
C SER A 50 -22.39 2.49 -34.76
N GLY A 51 -22.19 1.24 -35.24
CA GLY A 51 -23.26 0.27 -35.50
C GLY A 51 -23.90 -0.34 -34.24
N ASP A 52 -23.46 0.13 -33.06
CA ASP A 52 -23.90 -0.32 -31.75
C ASP A 52 -25.00 0.63 -31.24
N SER A 53 -26.24 0.13 -31.25
CA SER A 53 -27.45 0.89 -30.91
C SER A 53 -27.43 1.48 -29.50
N GLU A 54 -26.76 0.84 -28.53
CA GLU A 54 -26.67 1.33 -27.15
C GLU A 54 -25.69 2.50 -27.03
N LYS A 55 -24.54 2.39 -27.71
CA LYS A 55 -23.54 3.48 -27.76
C LYS A 55 -24.10 4.72 -28.44
N ARG A 56 -24.85 4.53 -29.52
CA ARG A 56 -25.52 5.63 -30.24
C ARG A 56 -26.64 6.27 -29.41
N ALA A 57 -27.41 5.47 -28.67
CA ALA A 57 -28.42 5.98 -27.75
C ALA A 57 -27.81 6.82 -26.61
N LEU A 58 -26.72 6.35 -25.99
CA LEU A 58 -26.00 7.08 -24.95
C LEU A 58 -25.42 8.40 -25.47
N TYR A 59 -24.81 8.39 -26.67
CA TYR A 59 -24.31 9.60 -27.33
C TYR A 59 -25.45 10.62 -27.56
N LEU A 60 -26.57 10.18 -28.13
CA LEU A 60 -27.72 11.06 -28.39
C LEU A 60 -28.36 11.61 -27.11
N THR A 61 -28.44 10.82 -26.04
CA THR A 61 -28.93 11.29 -24.73
C THR A 61 -28.01 12.37 -24.15
N CYS A 62 -26.69 12.18 -24.21
CA CYS A 62 -25.72 13.17 -23.73
C CYS A 62 -25.72 14.46 -24.56
N MET A 63 -26.06 14.38 -25.86
CA MET A 63 -26.14 15.55 -26.73
C MET A 63 -27.45 16.35 -26.58
N LYS A 64 -28.50 15.75 -26.00
CA LYS A 64 -29.80 16.39 -25.75
C LYS A 64 -29.92 17.06 -24.37
N GLU A 65 -29.10 16.66 -23.40
CA GLU A 65 -29.06 17.28 -22.08
C GLU A 65 -28.31 18.62 -22.14
N ASP A 66 -29.01 19.66 -22.59
CA ASP A 66 -28.55 21.03 -22.40
C ASP A 66 -28.70 21.42 -20.92
N GLN A 67 -27.55 21.73 -20.32
CA GLN A 67 -27.39 22.47 -19.07
C GLN A 67 -28.01 21.82 -17.82
N SER A 68 -27.29 20.86 -17.23
CA SER A 68 -27.37 20.67 -15.77
C SER A 68 -26.32 21.57 -15.10
N PRO A 69 -26.67 22.32 -14.03
CA PRO A 69 -25.80 23.32 -13.41
C PRO A 69 -24.81 22.63 -12.48
N PHE A 70 -23.84 21.89 -13.01
CA PHE A 70 -22.66 21.56 -12.24
C PHE A 70 -21.78 22.81 -12.21
N ILE A 71 -22.04 23.64 -11.19
CA ILE A 71 -21.19 24.76 -10.81
C ILE A 71 -19.77 24.18 -10.64
N LEU A 72 -18.86 24.65 -11.48
CA LEU A 72 -17.43 24.55 -11.26
C LEU A 72 -17.10 25.31 -9.98
N THR A 73 -17.25 24.65 -8.82
CA THR A 73 -16.46 25.06 -7.66
C THR A 73 -15.01 24.89 -8.07
N THR A 74 -14.40 26.04 -8.32
CA THR A 74 -12.99 26.28 -8.52
C THR A 74 -12.18 25.18 -7.86
N ILE A 75 -11.40 24.48 -8.67
CA ILE A 75 -10.37 23.54 -8.24
C ILE A 75 -9.60 24.26 -7.13
N SER A 76 -9.90 23.89 -5.88
CA SER A 76 -9.07 24.26 -4.76
C SER A 76 -7.69 23.73 -5.13
N LYS A 77 -6.67 24.60 -5.06
CA LYS A 77 -5.27 24.31 -5.39
C LYS A 77 -4.97 22.83 -5.13
N PRO A 78 -4.36 22.10 -6.09
CA PRO A 78 -4.10 20.69 -5.90
C PRO A 78 -3.29 20.54 -4.60
N SER A 79 -3.94 19.93 -3.61
CA SER A 79 -3.26 19.31 -2.48
C SER A 79 -2.20 18.40 -3.09
N GLU A 80 -0.96 18.56 -2.65
CA GLU A 80 0.18 17.76 -3.08
C GLU A 80 -0.20 16.27 -3.12
N GLY A 81 0.03 15.63 -4.27
CA GLY A 81 -0.15 14.18 -4.47
C GLY A 81 -1.41 13.74 -5.22
N SER A 82 -1.66 14.25 -6.44
CA SER A 82 -2.66 13.64 -7.31
C SER A 82 -2.08 12.41 -8.02
N ARG A 83 -2.53 11.21 -7.60
CA ARG A 83 -2.17 9.86 -8.10
C ARG A 83 -2.09 9.70 -9.63
N LEU A 84 -2.81 10.54 -10.39
CA LEU A 84 -2.80 10.52 -11.86
C LEU A 84 -1.52 11.07 -12.47
N LEU A 85 -0.85 12.03 -11.82
CA LEU A 85 0.41 12.60 -12.31
C LEU A 85 1.58 11.64 -12.05
N ASP A 86 1.52 10.84 -10.98
CA ASP A 86 2.55 9.84 -10.67
C ASP A 86 2.58 8.70 -11.70
N CYS A 87 1.42 8.29 -12.23
CA CYS A 87 1.32 7.34 -13.33
C CYS A 87 1.99 7.84 -14.63
N VAL A 88 2.09 9.17 -14.82
CA VAL A 88 2.71 9.78 -16.01
C VAL A 88 4.24 9.86 -15.86
N GLN A 89 4.78 9.80 -14.63
CA GLN A 89 6.21 9.95 -14.34
C GLN A 89 7.01 8.64 -14.26
N ASN A 90 6.43 7.47 -14.58
CA ASN A 90 7.08 6.15 -14.46
C ASN A 90 7.67 5.85 -13.06
N LYS A 91 7.22 6.55 -12.00
CA LYS A 91 7.59 6.22 -10.63
C LYS A 91 6.69 5.08 -10.18
N PRO A 92 7.25 3.94 -9.73
CA PRO A 92 6.42 2.91 -9.12
C PRO A 92 5.73 3.52 -7.90
N ASP A 93 4.41 3.42 -7.90
CA ASP A 93 3.56 3.77 -6.77
C ASP A 93 4.06 3.05 -5.51
N VAL A 94 3.98 3.70 -4.34
CA VAL A 94 4.48 3.16 -3.07
C VAL A 94 3.82 1.82 -2.75
N GLU A 95 2.54 1.66 -3.07
CA GLU A 95 1.82 0.40 -2.91
C GLU A 95 2.40 -0.72 -3.81
N THR A 96 2.87 -0.39 -5.01
CA THR A 96 3.54 -1.37 -5.88
C THR A 96 4.85 -1.85 -5.24
N LEU A 97 5.60 -0.95 -4.62
CA LEU A 97 6.83 -1.31 -3.91
C LEU A 97 6.56 -2.13 -2.65
N ILE A 98 5.50 -1.83 -1.91
CA ILE A 98 5.09 -2.65 -0.76
C ILE A 98 4.72 -4.07 -1.23
N ARG A 99 3.99 -4.20 -2.34
CA ARG A 99 3.67 -5.50 -2.95
C ARG A 99 4.91 -6.25 -3.37
N GLN A 100 5.89 -5.57 -3.96
CA GLN A 100 7.17 -6.18 -4.30
C GLN A 100 7.92 -6.67 -3.05
N LEU A 101 8.02 -5.81 -2.02
CA LEU A 101 8.63 -6.17 -0.74
C LEU A 101 7.95 -7.41 -0.14
N ARG A 102 6.62 -7.46 -0.14
CA ARG A 102 5.85 -8.61 0.33
C ARG A 102 6.22 -9.88 -0.43
N LEU A 103 6.24 -9.83 -1.77
CA LEU A 103 6.61 -10.98 -2.59
C LEU A 103 8.03 -11.45 -2.25
N GLU A 104 8.98 -10.52 -2.09
CA GLU A 104 10.35 -10.85 -1.68
C GLU A 104 10.41 -11.53 -0.32
N ARG A 105 9.63 -11.06 0.67
CA ARG A 105 9.61 -11.65 2.02
C ARG A 105 8.95 -13.02 2.06
N LEU A 106 7.99 -13.29 1.18
CA LEU A 106 7.26 -14.56 1.09
C LEU A 106 7.94 -15.60 0.20
N LYS A 107 8.99 -15.25 -0.57
CA LYS A 107 9.73 -16.21 -1.43
C LYS A 107 10.31 -17.39 -0.66
N ASP A 108 10.83 -17.14 0.55
CA ASP A 108 11.52 -18.15 1.35
C ASP A 108 10.58 -18.92 2.30
N ARG A 109 9.27 -18.98 2.02
CA ARG A 109 8.27 -19.73 2.81
C ARG A 109 8.42 -21.25 2.63
N GLY A 110 9.66 -21.76 2.51
CA GLY A 110 9.96 -23.17 2.31
C GLY A 110 9.18 -24.06 3.30
N GLY A 111 8.68 -25.19 2.79
CA GLY A 111 7.63 -26.04 3.40
C GLY A 111 7.99 -26.78 4.69
N ASP A 112 8.81 -26.18 5.53
CA ASP A 112 9.14 -26.71 6.85
C ASP A 112 7.91 -26.59 7.77
N ILE A 113 7.66 -27.65 8.54
CA ILE A 113 6.59 -27.67 9.53
C ILE A 113 6.98 -26.71 10.66
N TYR A 114 6.30 -25.56 10.72
CA TYR A 114 6.42 -24.64 11.84
C TYR A 114 5.56 -25.08 13.02
N ILE A 115 6.17 -25.14 14.20
CA ILE A 115 5.48 -25.42 15.47
C ILE A 115 5.66 -24.19 16.36
N SER A 116 4.56 -23.60 16.82
CA SER A 116 4.61 -22.42 17.68
C SER A 116 5.26 -22.76 19.03
N PRO A 117 6.23 -21.95 19.51
CA PRO A 117 6.78 -22.11 20.84
C PRO A 117 5.73 -21.86 21.93
N ARG A 118 5.93 -22.55 23.07
CA ARG A 118 5.20 -22.25 24.30
C ARG A 118 5.96 -21.18 25.09
N ALA A 119 5.23 -20.24 25.67
CA ALA A 119 5.80 -19.12 26.41
C ALA A 119 5.13 -18.92 27.77
N LYS A 120 5.79 -18.14 28.61
CA LYS A 120 5.33 -17.74 29.95
C LYS A 120 5.38 -16.21 30.04
N ILE A 121 4.51 -15.62 30.86
CA ILE A 121 4.41 -14.14 31.00
C ILE A 121 5.71 -13.58 31.60
N HIS A 122 6.31 -14.32 32.53
CA HIS A 122 7.59 -14.02 33.15
C HIS A 122 8.25 -15.34 33.58
N THR A 123 9.54 -15.28 33.91
CA THR A 123 10.39 -16.47 34.15
C THR A 123 9.88 -17.38 35.29
N SER A 124 9.27 -16.82 36.33
CA SER A 124 8.72 -17.58 37.46
C SER A 124 7.27 -18.06 37.29
N ALA A 125 6.62 -17.78 36.15
CA ALA A 125 5.23 -18.20 35.96
C ALA A 125 5.12 -19.74 35.83
N THR A 126 4.06 -20.30 36.38
CA THR A 126 3.79 -21.75 36.35
C THR A 126 3.05 -22.16 35.07
N LYS A 127 2.08 -21.35 34.63
CA LYS A 127 1.28 -21.60 33.44
C LYS A 127 1.98 -21.09 32.18
N ASP A 128 2.03 -21.93 31.16
CA ASP A 128 2.47 -21.58 29.81
C ASP A 128 1.28 -21.39 28.85
N PHE A 129 1.54 -20.74 27.73
CA PHE A 129 0.57 -20.45 26.68
C PHE A 129 1.21 -20.56 25.30
N ASP A 130 0.36 -20.62 24.27
CA ASP A 130 0.79 -20.58 22.87
C ASP A 130 1.25 -19.16 22.51
N LEU A 131 2.52 -19.02 22.08
CA LEU A 131 3.11 -17.71 21.85
C LEU A 131 2.45 -16.97 20.68
N THR A 132 2.04 -17.67 19.63
CA THR A 132 1.37 -17.08 18.46
C THR A 132 0.07 -16.40 18.86
N SER A 133 -0.81 -17.13 19.55
CA SER A 133 -2.10 -16.61 20.01
C SER A 133 -1.94 -15.37 20.90
N HIS A 134 -0.93 -15.38 21.76
CA HIS A 134 -0.66 -14.25 22.66
C HIS A 134 -0.07 -13.03 21.92
N ALA A 135 0.76 -13.26 20.90
CA ALA A 135 1.28 -12.17 20.06
C ALA A 135 0.16 -11.54 19.21
N GLU A 136 -0.77 -12.33 18.68
CA GLU A 136 -1.95 -11.81 17.97
C GLU A 136 -2.84 -10.95 18.88
N GLU A 137 -3.07 -11.39 20.12
CA GLU A 137 -3.79 -10.60 21.13
C GLU A 137 -3.08 -9.28 21.43
N PHE A 138 -1.74 -9.32 21.56
CA PHE A 138 -0.92 -8.12 21.73
C PHE A 138 -1.08 -7.15 20.56
N LEU A 139 -1.05 -7.63 19.31
CA LEU A 139 -1.14 -6.80 18.10
C LEU A 139 -2.51 -6.13 17.91
N LYS A 140 -3.57 -6.73 18.47
CA LYS A 140 -4.92 -6.16 18.52
C LYS A 140 -5.08 -5.12 19.64
N GLY A 141 -4.17 -5.12 20.62
CA GLY A 141 -4.21 -4.21 21.76
C GLY A 141 -3.53 -2.85 21.50
N ASN A 142 -3.47 -2.03 22.56
CA ASN A 142 -2.85 -0.70 22.54
C ASN A 142 -1.39 -0.70 23.02
N LYS A 143 -0.86 -1.85 23.43
CA LYS A 143 0.53 -1.99 23.88
C LYS A 143 1.46 -1.77 22.70
N LYS A 144 2.62 -1.15 22.96
CA LYS A 144 3.56 -0.73 21.89
C LYS A 144 4.82 -1.59 21.79
N VAL A 145 5.18 -2.31 22.86
CA VAL A 145 6.40 -3.12 22.93
C VAL A 145 6.06 -4.50 23.46
N PHE A 146 6.49 -5.53 22.71
CA PHE A 146 6.45 -6.93 23.12
C PHE A 146 7.88 -7.41 23.32
N LEU A 147 8.23 -7.84 24.53
CA LEU A 147 9.56 -8.36 24.85
C LEU A 147 9.49 -9.89 24.93
N LEU A 148 10.17 -10.55 23.98
CA LEU A 148 10.31 -12.01 23.96
C LEU A 148 11.69 -12.41 24.47
N LEU A 149 11.72 -13.13 25.59
CA LEU A 149 12.93 -13.67 26.19
C LEU A 149 12.94 -15.19 26.07
N GLY A 150 14.13 -15.77 25.96
CA GLY A 150 14.32 -17.22 25.93
C GLY A 150 15.77 -17.54 25.63
N ASP A 151 16.17 -18.77 25.93
CA ASP A 151 17.55 -19.22 25.72
C ASP A 151 17.91 -19.30 24.23
N SER A 152 19.21 -19.45 23.95
CA SER A 152 19.66 -19.75 22.59
C SER A 152 19.04 -21.05 22.10
N GLY A 153 18.56 -21.07 20.86
CA GLY A 153 17.85 -22.22 20.29
C GLY A 153 16.38 -22.38 20.72
N ALA A 154 15.83 -21.50 21.57
CA ALA A 154 14.42 -21.58 22.01
C ALA A 154 13.38 -21.27 20.90
N GLY A 155 13.80 -21.05 19.65
CA GLY A 155 12.92 -20.80 18.52
C GLY A 155 12.44 -19.35 18.35
N LYS A 156 13.06 -18.37 19.04
CA LYS A 156 12.69 -16.94 18.96
C LYS A 156 12.76 -16.38 17.53
N SER A 157 13.90 -16.55 16.85
CA SER A 157 14.09 -16.08 15.47
C SER A 157 13.14 -16.78 14.49
N THR A 158 12.90 -18.08 14.68
CA THR A 158 11.92 -18.85 13.91
C THR A 158 10.50 -18.31 14.10
N PHE A 159 10.11 -18.02 15.34
CA PHE A 159 8.84 -17.38 15.66
C PHE A 159 8.72 -15.99 15.00
N ASN A 160 9.75 -15.15 15.11
CA ASN A 160 9.77 -13.82 14.49
C ASN A 160 9.56 -13.89 12.97
N ARG A 161 10.18 -14.86 12.29
CA ARG A 161 9.99 -15.09 10.85
C ARG A 161 8.59 -15.59 10.51
N ALA A 162 8.05 -16.52 11.29
CA ALA A 162 6.68 -17.00 11.12
C ALA A 162 5.65 -15.88 11.31
N LEU A 163 5.88 -15.01 12.32
CA LEU A 163 5.06 -13.83 12.57
C LEU A 163 5.10 -12.84 11.41
N GLU A 164 6.29 -12.54 10.88
CA GLU A 164 6.44 -11.68 9.69
C GLU A 164 5.61 -12.19 8.51
N ILE A 165 5.68 -13.50 8.23
CA ILE A 165 4.93 -14.14 7.14
C ILE A 165 3.43 -14.01 7.38
N SER A 166 2.95 -14.29 8.59
CA SER A 166 1.52 -14.16 8.94
C SER A 166 1.02 -12.73 8.73
N LEU A 167 1.80 -11.73 9.16
CA LEU A 167 1.46 -10.33 8.99
C LEU A 167 1.40 -9.92 7.51
N TRP A 168 2.32 -10.42 6.69
CA TRP A 168 2.25 -10.22 5.25
C TRP A 168 1.06 -10.93 4.59
N ASP A 169 0.64 -12.09 5.08
CA ASP A 169 -0.56 -12.80 4.60
C ASP A 169 -1.87 -12.06 4.96
N GLU A 170 -1.85 -11.23 6.02
CA GLU A 170 -2.95 -10.39 6.46
C GLU A 170 -2.98 -8.99 5.83
N TYR A 171 -1.88 -8.55 5.21
CA TYR A 171 -1.71 -7.17 4.73
C TYR A 171 -2.88 -6.67 3.83
N ASP A 172 -3.36 -7.53 2.92
CA ASP A 172 -4.46 -7.20 1.99
C ASP A 172 -5.87 -7.39 2.60
N LYS A 173 -5.98 -7.96 3.80
CA LYS A 173 -7.25 -8.38 4.43
C LYS A 173 -7.73 -7.41 5.51
N ASP A 174 -7.53 -6.10 5.29
CA ASP A 174 -7.84 -4.97 6.19
C ASP A 174 -6.70 -4.51 7.12
N ASN A 175 -5.61 -5.27 7.25
CA ASN A 175 -4.48 -4.90 8.10
C ASN A 175 -3.35 -4.23 7.29
N ARG A 176 -3.44 -2.92 7.01
CA ARG A 176 -2.42 -2.19 6.21
C ARG A 176 -1.14 -1.83 6.97
N ARG A 177 -0.82 -2.54 8.07
CA ARG A 177 0.43 -2.35 8.81
C ARG A 177 1.55 -3.07 8.10
N ILE A 178 2.66 -2.37 7.86
CA ILE A 178 3.83 -2.90 7.15
C ILE A 178 4.74 -3.61 8.15
N PRO A 179 4.89 -4.95 8.11
CA PRO A 179 5.84 -5.64 8.96
C PRO A 179 7.27 -5.45 8.43
N LEU A 180 8.18 -5.10 9.33
CA LEU A 180 9.61 -4.96 9.06
C LEU A 180 10.37 -5.91 9.97
N PHE A 181 10.88 -7.01 9.41
CA PHE A 181 11.83 -7.87 10.11
C PHE A 181 13.24 -7.30 10.07
N ILE A 182 13.82 -7.11 11.25
CA ILE A 182 15.07 -6.38 11.47
C ILE A 182 16.01 -7.27 12.26
N HIS A 183 17.00 -7.85 11.57
CA HIS A 183 18.09 -8.56 12.23
C HIS A 183 19.10 -7.53 12.76
N LEU A 184 19.00 -7.21 14.05
CA LEU A 184 19.75 -6.14 14.70
C LEU A 184 21.28 -6.29 14.60
N PRO A 185 21.88 -7.49 14.74
CA PRO A 185 23.33 -7.66 14.60
C PRO A 185 23.87 -7.23 13.22
N ALA A 186 23.04 -7.26 12.17
CA ALA A 186 23.43 -6.85 10.81
C ALA A 186 23.15 -5.37 10.49
N ILE A 187 22.80 -4.56 11.50
CA ILE A 187 22.54 -3.12 11.33
C ILE A 187 23.58 -2.32 12.08
N LYS A 188 24.22 -1.38 11.36
CA LYS A 188 25.10 -0.40 11.96
C LYS A 188 24.27 0.70 12.64
N GLN A 189 24.58 0.97 13.90
CA GLN A 189 23.93 1.99 14.72
C GLN A 189 22.39 1.87 14.71
N PRO A 190 21.81 0.73 15.15
CA PRO A 190 20.37 0.53 15.11
C PRO A 190 19.59 1.50 16.01
N GLU A 191 20.27 2.25 16.87
CA GLU A 191 19.71 3.34 17.66
C GLU A 191 19.26 4.56 16.83
N GLU A 192 19.66 4.64 15.56
CA GLU A 192 19.35 5.73 14.62
C GLU A 192 18.65 5.21 13.34
N ASP A 193 17.54 5.85 12.98
CA ASP A 193 16.82 5.69 11.70
C ASP A 193 16.53 4.24 11.29
N LEU A 194 16.09 3.41 12.24
CA LEU A 194 15.95 1.97 12.06
C LEU A 194 15.00 1.59 10.90
N ILE A 195 13.85 2.30 10.80
CA ILE A 195 12.88 2.12 9.72
C ILE A 195 13.51 2.49 8.37
N ASP A 196 14.12 3.66 8.29
CA ASP A 196 14.71 4.20 7.07
C ASP A 196 15.85 3.30 6.57
N LYS A 197 16.72 2.83 7.48
CA LYS A 197 17.78 1.87 7.17
C LYS A 197 17.22 0.57 6.59
N GLN A 198 16.13 0.06 7.17
CA GLN A 198 15.51 -1.17 6.67
C GLN A 198 14.85 -0.97 5.30
N LEU A 199 14.15 0.14 5.09
CA LEU A 199 13.51 0.44 3.80
C LEU A 199 14.52 0.75 2.70
N ARG A 200 15.62 1.44 2.99
CA ARG A 200 16.73 1.66 2.04
C ARG A 200 17.35 0.34 1.58
N LYS A 201 17.50 -0.65 2.48
CA LYS A 201 17.96 -2.00 2.11
C LYS A 201 17.00 -2.69 1.12
N SER A 202 15.73 -2.29 1.11
CA SER A 202 14.71 -2.74 0.16
C SER A 202 14.51 -1.77 -1.02
N ASN A 203 15.50 -0.90 -1.30
CA ASN A 203 15.54 0.02 -2.44
C ASN A 203 14.46 1.11 -2.46
N PHE A 204 13.88 1.45 -1.30
CA PHE A 204 13.00 2.61 -1.19
C PHE A 204 13.83 3.91 -1.20
N THR A 205 13.34 4.91 -1.93
CA THR A 205 13.91 6.27 -1.96
C THR A 205 13.48 7.09 -0.75
N GLU A 206 14.22 8.16 -0.42
CA GLU A 206 13.89 9.04 0.72
C GLU A 206 12.47 9.62 0.66
N ASN A 207 12.00 9.97 -0.54
CA ASN A 207 10.64 10.51 -0.70
C ASN A 207 9.58 9.45 -0.41
N GLN A 208 9.80 8.20 -0.86
CA GLN A 208 8.90 7.09 -0.59
C GLN A 208 8.92 6.72 0.90
N ILE A 209 10.09 6.73 1.54
CA ILE A 209 10.21 6.51 2.98
C ILE A 209 9.44 7.57 3.77
N ARG A 210 9.56 8.84 3.38
CA ARG A 210 8.80 9.93 4.00
C ARG A 210 7.30 9.73 3.83
N GLU A 211 6.85 9.42 2.62
CA GLU A 211 5.43 9.13 2.33
C GLU A 211 4.91 7.95 3.17
N LEU A 212 5.68 6.86 3.24
CA LEU A 212 5.34 5.71 4.05
C LEU A 212 5.21 6.07 5.54
N LYS A 213 6.16 6.83 6.10
CA LYS A 213 6.14 7.25 7.51
C LYS A 213 4.96 8.20 7.83
N LEU A 214 4.44 8.93 6.86
CA LEU A 214 3.30 9.83 7.04
C LEU A 214 1.94 9.11 6.93
N HIS A 215 1.85 8.07 6.10
CA HIS A 215 0.56 7.47 5.71
C HIS A 215 0.39 6.01 6.12
N HIS A 216 1.43 5.36 6.62
CA HIS A 216 1.41 3.94 6.96
C HIS A 216 1.88 3.69 8.39
N GLU A 217 1.32 2.62 8.97
CA GLU A 217 1.76 2.09 10.24
C GLU A 217 2.77 0.95 10.01
N PHE A 218 3.72 0.78 10.93
CA PHE A 218 4.74 -0.26 10.85
C PHE A 218 4.68 -1.18 12.07
N ILE A 219 4.96 -2.47 11.85
CA ILE A 219 5.24 -3.42 12.91
C ILE A 219 6.71 -3.79 12.82
N LEU A 220 7.52 -3.35 13.78
CA LEU A 220 8.93 -3.70 13.83
C LEU A 220 9.12 -5.03 14.57
N ILE A 221 9.73 -6.00 13.90
CA ILE A 221 10.12 -7.29 14.47
C ILE A 221 11.64 -7.29 14.58
N CYS A 222 12.15 -7.00 15.77
CA CYS A 222 13.58 -6.89 16.02
C CYS A 222 14.15 -8.21 16.56
N ASP A 223 15.09 -8.79 15.84
CA ASP A 223 15.72 -10.07 16.18
C ASP A 223 17.20 -9.90 16.55
N GLY A 224 17.69 -10.66 17.53
CA GLY A 224 19.08 -10.59 18.01
C GLY A 224 19.41 -9.35 18.84
N TYR A 225 18.52 -8.92 19.73
CA TYR A 225 18.73 -7.73 20.56
C TYR A 225 19.93 -7.86 21.50
N ASP A 226 20.06 -9.01 22.17
CA ASP A 226 21.17 -9.35 23.05
C ASP A 226 22.51 -9.43 22.30
N GLU A 227 22.49 -9.88 21.05
CA GLU A 227 23.66 -9.98 20.18
C GLU A 227 24.12 -8.61 19.63
N SER A 228 23.23 -7.62 19.60
CA SER A 228 23.47 -6.33 18.94
C SER A 228 24.29 -5.31 19.77
N GLN A 229 24.79 -5.69 20.95
CA GLN A 229 25.65 -4.87 21.84
C GLN A 229 25.07 -3.46 22.13
N GLN A 230 23.74 -3.33 22.15
CA GLN A 230 23.07 -2.04 22.27
C GLN A 230 23.12 -1.50 23.69
N THR A 231 23.52 -0.24 23.82
CA THR A 231 23.60 0.48 25.11
C THR A 231 22.43 1.44 25.31
N ARG A 232 21.59 1.64 24.28
CA ARG A 232 20.47 2.58 24.28
C ARG A 232 19.16 1.86 24.01
N ASN A 233 18.08 2.39 24.58
CA ASN A 233 16.74 1.91 24.31
C ASN A 233 16.33 2.30 22.87
N LEU A 234 16.23 1.31 21.98
CA LEU A 234 15.94 1.51 20.57
C LEU A 234 14.59 2.18 20.31
N TYR A 235 13.60 1.94 21.16
CA TYR A 235 12.28 2.56 21.03
C TYR A 235 12.36 4.08 21.24
N THR A 236 13.06 4.50 22.29
CA THR A 236 13.24 5.92 22.61
C THR A 236 14.19 6.61 21.63
N SER A 237 15.31 5.97 21.28
CA SER A 237 16.34 6.58 20.43
C SER A 237 15.85 6.80 19.00
N ASN A 238 15.08 5.86 18.45
CA ASN A 238 14.45 5.99 17.13
C ASN A 238 13.15 6.80 17.17
N GLN A 239 12.77 7.34 18.33
CA GLN A 239 11.58 8.18 18.49
C GLN A 239 10.28 7.50 17.99
N LEU A 240 10.17 6.19 18.20
CA LEU A 240 9.03 5.42 17.69
C LEU A 240 7.72 5.87 18.35
N ASN A 241 6.65 5.98 17.55
CA ASN A 241 5.33 6.49 17.95
C ASN A 241 5.35 7.92 18.51
N ARG A 242 6.31 8.75 18.10
CA ARG A 242 6.28 10.20 18.33
C ARG A 242 5.83 10.92 17.05
N PRO A 243 5.06 12.01 17.17
CA PRO A 243 4.66 12.84 16.04
C PRO A 243 5.84 13.58 15.42
#